data_AF-A0A9D8WR08-F1
#
_entry.id   AF-A0A9D8WR08-F1
#
_cell.length_a   1.000
_cell.length_b   1.000
_cell.length_c   1.000
_cell.angle_alpha   90.00
_cell.angle_beta   90.00
_cell.angle_gamma   90.00
#
_symmetry.space_group_name_H-M   'P 1'
#
loop_
_entity.id
_entity.type
_entity.pdbx_description
1 polymer ?
#
loop_
_entity_poly.entity_id
_entity_poly.type
_entity_poly.pdbx_seq_one_letter_code
_entity_poly.pdbx_strand_id
1 'polypeptide(L)'
;MKTKITELVRGHAYGDNAQEIYLECCKAFGWDPEKAEEFTRGHRLYAENCDLDGNGVWFICYSNRSQTEVVADKHVHNFIENNGNRITEEIADTKNNNAKGSDYKNRIVFIKNPVGQYCFAGVFELKQYEQFYRVHEIVSDRYPVEK
;
A
#
# COMPACT_ATOMS: atom_id res chain seq x y z
N MET A 1 -26.07 -7.96 0.83
CA MET A 1 -25.64 -6.82 1.66
C MET A 1 -24.12 -6.87 1.78
N LYS A 2 -23.39 -5.90 1.22
CA LYS A 2 -21.96 -5.74 1.55
C LYS A 2 -21.91 -5.20 2.98
N THR A 3 -21.20 -5.87 3.88
CA THR A 3 -20.99 -5.40 5.25
C THR A 3 -20.34 -4.03 5.21
N LYS A 4 -20.88 -3.05 5.92
CA LYS A 4 -20.29 -1.71 5.99
C LYS A 4 -18.91 -1.83 6.63
N ILE A 5 -17.88 -1.32 5.97
CA ILE A 5 -16.54 -1.22 6.57
C ILE A 5 -16.62 -0.20 7.72
N THR A 6 -16.32 -0.65 8.93
CA THR A 6 -16.21 0.20 10.13
C THR A 6 -14.80 0.19 10.71
N GLU A 7 -14.01 -0.82 10.35
CA GLU A 7 -12.58 -0.93 10.65
C GLU A 7 -11.90 -1.77 9.56
N LEU A 8 -10.60 -1.56 9.37
CA LEU A 8 -9.72 -2.46 8.64
C LEU A 8 -8.97 -3.33 9.64
N VAL A 9 -8.96 -4.65 9.42
CA VAL A 9 -8.31 -5.64 10.28
C VAL A 9 -7.33 -6.47 9.47
N ARG A 10 -6.09 -6.57 9.96
CA ARG A 10 -5.01 -7.24 9.23
C ARG A 10 -5.39 -8.68 8.87
N GLY A 11 -5.06 -9.05 7.63
CA GLY A 11 -5.36 -10.36 7.06
C GLY A 11 -6.77 -10.48 6.46
N HIS A 12 -7.69 -9.56 6.76
CA HIS A 12 -9.02 -9.57 6.16
C HIS A 12 -8.99 -9.11 4.70
N ALA A 13 -9.72 -9.80 3.83
CA ALA A 13 -9.84 -9.47 2.42
C ALA A 13 -10.99 -8.49 2.17
N TYR A 14 -10.74 -7.43 1.40
CA TYR A 14 -11.72 -6.36 1.16
C TYR A 14 -12.24 -6.29 -0.29
N GLY A 15 -11.67 -7.08 -1.20
CA GLY A 15 -12.07 -7.14 -2.61
C GLY A 15 -10.88 -7.36 -3.53
N ASP A 16 -11.11 -7.45 -4.84
CA ASP A 16 -10.08 -7.63 -5.88
C ASP A 16 -9.77 -6.34 -6.67
N ASN A 17 -10.58 -5.30 -6.48
CA ASN A 17 -10.46 -3.99 -7.10
C ASN A 17 -9.99 -2.93 -6.10
N ALA A 18 -8.77 -2.43 -6.29
CA ALA A 18 -8.15 -1.43 -5.41
C ALA A 18 -8.94 -0.11 -5.35
N GLN A 19 -9.46 0.37 -6.50
CA GLN A 19 -10.23 1.60 -6.55
C GLN A 19 -11.56 1.48 -5.79
N GLU A 20 -12.28 0.35 -5.94
CA GLU A 20 -13.52 0.13 -5.20
C GLU A 20 -13.27 0.07 -3.69
N ILE A 21 -12.21 -0.62 -3.26
CA ILE A 21 -11.82 -0.68 -1.84
C ILE A 21 -11.53 0.74 -1.33
N TYR A 22 -10.75 1.52 -2.09
CA TYR A 22 -10.42 2.90 -1.74
C TYR A 22 -11.68 3.76 -1.58
N LEU A 23 -12.61 3.70 -2.54
CA LEU A 23 -13.87 4.46 -2.49
C LEU A 23 -14.78 4.04 -1.33
N GLU A 24 -14.80 2.77 -0.96
CA GLU A 24 -15.51 2.31 0.24
C GLU A 24 -14.85 2.87 1.52
N CYS A 25 -13.52 2.92 1.57
CA CYS A 25 -12.79 3.56 2.67
C CYS A 25 -13.02 5.08 2.72
N CYS A 26 -13.17 5.78 1.58
CA CYS A 26 -13.60 7.19 1.56
C CYS A 26 -14.95 7.37 2.28
N LYS A 27 -15.94 6.51 2.00
CA LYS A 27 -17.26 6.56 2.65
C LYS A 27 -17.20 6.20 4.13
N ALA A 28 -16.31 5.29 4.52
CA ALA A 28 -16.22 4.77 5.88
C ALA A 28 -15.40 5.67 6.81
N PHE A 29 -14.28 6.21 6.32
CA PHE A 29 -13.25 6.85 7.13
C PHE A 29 -12.99 8.32 6.74
N GLY A 30 -13.62 8.82 5.67
CA GLY A 30 -13.39 10.18 5.20
C GLY A 30 -12.07 10.37 4.45
N TRP A 31 -11.55 9.32 3.81
CA TRP A 31 -10.41 9.46 2.89
C TRP A 31 -10.74 10.35 1.70
N ASP A 32 -9.71 11.01 1.15
CA ASP A 32 -9.82 11.93 0.03
C ASP A 32 -10.24 11.20 -1.27
N PRO A 33 -11.49 11.37 -1.75
CA PRO A 33 -11.96 10.68 -2.94
C PRO A 33 -11.23 11.10 -4.22
N GLU A 34 -10.56 12.25 -4.25
CA GLU A 34 -9.82 12.72 -5.43
C GLU A 34 -8.60 11.83 -5.74
N LYS A 35 -8.11 11.07 -4.75
CA LYS A 35 -7.00 10.12 -4.95
C LYS A 35 -7.43 8.81 -5.62
N ALA A 36 -8.73 8.58 -5.83
CA ALA A 36 -9.24 7.31 -6.33
C ALA A 36 -8.69 6.93 -7.72
N GLU A 37 -8.30 7.92 -8.54
CA GLU A 37 -7.76 7.68 -9.90
C GLU A 37 -6.41 6.94 -9.88
N GLU A 38 -5.61 7.11 -8.83
CA GLU A 38 -4.31 6.45 -8.63
C GLU A 38 -4.41 4.92 -8.47
N PHE A 39 -5.62 4.43 -8.19
CA PHE A 39 -5.92 3.02 -7.93
C PHE A 39 -6.61 2.32 -9.11
N THR A 40 -6.64 2.96 -10.28
CA THR A 40 -7.15 2.35 -11.52
C THR A 40 -6.11 1.42 -12.16
N ARG A 41 -6.57 0.56 -13.08
CA ARG A 41 -5.70 -0.36 -13.80
C ARG A 41 -4.63 0.41 -14.59
N GLY A 42 -3.37 0.02 -14.42
CA GLY A 42 -2.23 0.64 -15.10
C GLY A 42 -1.56 1.78 -14.33
N HIS A 43 -2.12 2.19 -13.19
CA HIS A 43 -1.53 3.22 -12.34
C HIS A 43 -0.62 2.62 -11.26
N ARG A 44 0.03 3.52 -10.50
CA ARG A 44 1.03 3.19 -9.47
C ARG A 44 0.45 2.38 -8.31
N LEU A 45 -0.87 2.40 -8.12
CA LEU A 45 -1.57 1.79 -6.99
C LEU A 45 -1.09 2.34 -5.64
N TYR A 46 -0.73 3.62 -5.64
CA TYR A 46 -0.19 4.33 -4.49
C TYR A 46 -0.64 5.80 -4.56
N ALA A 47 -1.10 6.34 -3.43
CA ALA A 47 -1.38 7.76 -3.30
C ALA A 47 -0.98 8.26 -1.92
N GLU A 48 -0.58 9.53 -1.86
CA GLU A 48 -0.09 10.23 -0.67
C GLU A 48 -1.19 11.14 -0.11
N ASN A 49 -1.14 11.43 1.19
CA ASN A 49 -2.08 12.31 1.89
C ASN A 49 -3.56 11.90 1.64
N CYS A 50 -3.86 10.62 1.81
CA CYS A 50 -5.18 10.04 1.56
C CYS A 50 -6.17 10.25 2.72
N ASP A 51 -5.69 10.49 3.93
CA ASP A 51 -6.53 10.73 5.10
C ASP A 51 -6.15 12.02 5.85
N LEU A 52 -6.94 12.35 6.89
CA LEU A 52 -6.76 13.57 7.68
C LEU A 52 -5.44 13.61 8.48
N ASP A 53 -4.83 12.46 8.74
CA ASP A 53 -3.55 12.36 9.46
C ASP A 53 -2.34 12.43 8.50
N GLY A 54 -2.59 12.50 7.18
CA GLY A 54 -1.59 12.59 6.13
C GLY A 54 -1.01 11.24 5.70
N ASN A 55 -1.68 10.14 6.02
CA ASN A 55 -1.22 8.79 5.66
C ASN A 55 -1.38 8.56 4.14
N GLY A 56 -0.42 7.85 3.55
CA GLY A 56 -0.56 7.34 2.19
C GLY A 56 -1.33 6.02 2.16
N VAL A 57 -1.86 5.64 1.01
CA VAL A 57 -2.48 4.33 0.77
C VAL A 57 -1.73 3.61 -0.34
N TRP A 58 -1.46 2.32 -0.12
CA TRP A 58 -0.64 1.52 -1.04
C TRP A 58 -1.23 0.12 -1.25
N PHE A 59 -1.48 -0.22 -2.51
CA PHE A 59 -1.94 -1.55 -2.93
C PHE A 59 -0.83 -2.31 -3.66
N ILE A 60 -0.26 -3.31 -2.99
CA ILE A 60 0.78 -4.18 -3.53
C ILE A 60 0.12 -5.32 -4.30
N CYS A 61 0.12 -5.24 -5.63
CA CYS A 61 -0.42 -6.29 -6.50
C CYS A 61 0.52 -7.50 -6.66
N TYR A 62 1.83 -7.27 -6.53
CA TYR A 62 2.86 -8.29 -6.74
C TYR A 62 3.87 -8.19 -5.59
N SER A 63 3.75 -9.08 -4.62
CA SER A 63 4.69 -9.25 -3.49
C SER A 63 5.57 -10.47 -3.70
N ASN A 64 6.83 -10.43 -3.26
CA ASN A 64 7.75 -11.56 -3.23
C ASN A 64 7.97 -12.25 -4.60
N ARG A 65 7.80 -11.52 -5.70
CA ARG A 65 8.12 -12.04 -7.03
C ARG A 65 9.63 -12.02 -7.26
N SER A 66 10.14 -13.05 -7.90
CA SER A 66 11.53 -13.12 -8.34
C SER A 66 11.83 -12.01 -9.37
N GLN A 67 13.09 -11.57 -9.47
CA GLN A 67 13.51 -10.57 -10.47
C GLN A 67 13.15 -10.95 -11.92
N THR A 68 12.95 -12.23 -12.20
CA THR A 68 12.59 -12.76 -13.54
C THR A 68 11.11 -12.67 -13.89
N GLU A 69 10.22 -12.37 -12.94
CA GLU A 69 8.76 -12.26 -13.14
C GLU A 69 8.24 -10.81 -13.17
N VAL A 70 9.17 -9.86 -13.31
CA VAL A 70 8.86 -8.43 -13.30
C VAL A 70 8.24 -8.06 -14.64
N VAL A 71 6.98 -7.64 -14.57
CA VAL A 71 6.32 -6.96 -15.68
C VAL A 71 7.11 -5.68 -15.94
N ALA A 72 7.53 -5.47 -17.20
CA ALA A 72 8.53 -4.52 -17.68
C ALA A 72 8.42 -3.05 -17.22
N ASP A 73 7.35 -2.65 -16.53
CA ASP A 73 7.05 -1.27 -16.13
C ASP A 73 7.09 -1.01 -14.61
N LYS A 74 7.48 -1.99 -13.78
CA LYS A 74 7.55 -1.81 -12.32
C LYS A 74 8.99 -1.84 -11.83
N HIS A 75 9.61 -0.67 -11.81
CA HIS A 75 10.95 -0.43 -11.27
C HIS A 75 11.04 -0.56 -9.73
N VAL A 76 10.11 -1.26 -9.07
CA VAL A 76 10.09 -1.47 -7.62
C VAL A 76 9.69 -2.90 -7.29
N HIS A 77 10.53 -3.59 -6.54
CA HIS A 77 10.28 -4.91 -5.97
C HIS A 77 9.85 -4.78 -4.52
N ASN A 78 8.83 -5.53 -4.13
CA ASN A 78 8.32 -5.51 -2.76
C ASN A 78 8.53 -6.87 -2.10
N PHE A 79 9.32 -6.87 -1.03
CA PHE A 79 9.58 -8.04 -0.20
C PHE A 79 8.79 -7.93 1.10
N ILE A 80 7.95 -8.91 1.36
CA ILE A 80 7.15 -9.04 2.57
C ILE A 80 7.88 -9.99 3.50
N GLU A 81 8.42 -9.46 4.57
CA GLU A 81 9.36 -10.10 5.49
C GLU A 81 8.76 -10.19 6.90
N ASN A 82 9.39 -10.95 7.80
CA ASN A 82 9.02 -11.03 9.21
C ASN A 82 7.52 -11.30 9.44
N ASN A 83 6.96 -12.33 8.79
CA ASN A 83 5.54 -12.66 8.83
C ASN A 83 4.61 -11.50 8.41
N GLY A 84 5.10 -10.64 7.52
CA GLY A 84 4.39 -9.46 7.02
C GLY A 84 4.49 -8.23 7.91
N ASN A 85 5.33 -8.23 8.95
CA ASN A 85 5.56 -7.06 9.80
C ASN A 85 6.53 -6.06 9.17
N ARG A 86 7.22 -6.45 8.09
CA ARG A 86 8.20 -5.64 7.39
C ARG A 86 8.00 -5.71 5.89
N ILE A 87 8.11 -4.57 5.22
CA ILE A 87 8.07 -4.44 3.77
C ILE A 87 9.33 -3.73 3.31
N THR A 88 10.13 -4.39 2.47
CA THR A 88 11.29 -3.78 1.83
C THR A 88 10.95 -3.48 0.37
N GLU A 89 11.06 -2.22 -0.05
CA GLU A 89 11.02 -1.76 -1.44
C GLU A 89 12.45 -1.72 -1.99
N GLU A 90 12.74 -2.44 -3.07
CA GLU A 90 13.98 -2.31 -3.85
C GLU A 90 13.66 -1.62 -5.19
N ILE A 91 14.32 -0.49 -5.46
CA ILE A 91 14.06 0.37 -6.62
C ILE A 91 15.11 0.10 -7.70
N ALA A 92 14.68 -0.52 -8.81
CA ALA A 92 15.55 -1.09 -9.84
C ALA A 92 16.02 -0.11 -10.92
N ASP A 93 15.33 1.02 -11.15
CA ASP A 93 15.71 1.98 -12.21
C ASP A 93 16.22 3.31 -11.65
N THR A 94 17.44 3.62 -12.04
CA THR A 94 18.25 4.75 -11.59
C THR A 94 18.27 5.91 -12.58
N LYS A 95 17.68 5.74 -13.78
CA LYS A 95 17.80 6.74 -14.87
C LYS A 95 16.93 7.98 -14.69
N ASN A 96 15.90 7.93 -13.84
CA ASN A 96 15.00 9.05 -13.53
C ASN A 96 14.94 9.31 -12.01
N ASN A 97 16.08 9.26 -11.33
CA ASN A 97 16.19 9.30 -9.86
C ASN A 97 15.91 10.69 -9.22
N ASN A 98 14.83 11.35 -9.65
CA ASN A 98 14.11 12.34 -8.84
C ASN A 98 13.17 11.69 -7.82
N ALA A 99 13.30 10.37 -7.58
CA ALA A 99 12.61 9.66 -6.52
C ALA A 99 13.16 10.04 -5.14
N LYS A 100 13.24 11.34 -4.83
CA LYS A 100 13.17 11.78 -3.43
C LYS A 100 11.95 11.11 -2.86
N GLY A 101 12.16 10.17 -1.94
CA GLY A 101 11.11 9.53 -1.18
C GLY A 101 10.24 10.62 -0.63
N SER A 102 9.05 10.72 -1.22
CA SER A 102 7.80 10.93 -0.53
C SER A 102 8.00 11.08 1.01
N ASP A 103 8.16 12.29 1.54
CA ASP A 103 8.35 12.58 2.97
C ASP A 103 7.04 12.27 3.74
N TYR A 104 6.76 11.00 4.06
CA TYR A 104 5.45 10.62 4.61
C TYR A 104 5.49 9.90 5.96
N LYS A 105 4.48 10.26 6.79
CA LYS A 105 4.21 9.79 8.15
C LYS A 105 3.99 8.27 8.22
N ASN A 106 3.02 7.71 7.50
CA ASN A 106 2.75 6.27 7.44
C ASN A 106 2.05 5.88 6.13
N ARG A 107 1.99 4.58 5.84
CA ARG A 107 1.26 3.97 4.73
C ARG A 107 0.25 2.96 5.23
N ILE A 108 -1.00 3.09 4.79
CA ILE A 108 -2.07 2.09 4.95
C ILE A 108 -1.92 1.12 3.79
N VAL A 109 -1.54 -0.13 4.08
CA VAL A 109 -1.09 -1.08 3.05
C VAL A 109 -2.11 -2.19 2.85
N PHE A 110 -2.36 -2.52 1.58
CA PHE A 110 -3.10 -3.71 1.16
C PHE A 110 -2.21 -4.58 0.27
N ILE A 111 -2.21 -5.88 0.51
CA ILE A 111 -1.42 -6.86 -0.27
C ILE A 111 -2.37 -7.82 -0.98
N LYS A 112 -2.16 -8.02 -2.27
CA LYS A 112 -2.94 -8.98 -3.07
C LYS A 112 -2.52 -10.41 -2.73
N ASN A 113 -3.47 -11.22 -2.28
CA ASN A 113 -3.27 -12.62 -1.97
C ASN A 113 -3.27 -13.49 -3.25
N PRO A 114 -2.90 -14.79 -3.16
CA PRO A 114 -2.84 -15.68 -4.33
C PRO A 114 -4.18 -15.91 -5.05
N VAL A 115 -5.32 -15.71 -4.38
CA VAL A 115 -6.65 -15.82 -5.00
C VAL A 115 -7.10 -14.50 -5.65
N GLY A 116 -6.24 -13.47 -5.64
CA GLY A 116 -6.46 -12.22 -6.34
C GLY A 116 -7.22 -11.15 -5.54
N GLN A 117 -7.36 -11.30 -4.23
CA GLN A 117 -8.01 -10.31 -3.35
C GLN A 117 -6.97 -9.50 -2.58
N TYR A 118 -7.22 -8.22 -2.39
CA TYR A 118 -6.47 -7.34 -1.52
C TYR A 118 -6.86 -7.55 -0.06
N CYS A 119 -5.89 -8.01 0.73
CA CYS A 119 -6.00 -8.10 2.18
C CYS A 119 -5.36 -6.87 2.82
N PHE A 120 -5.98 -6.31 3.86
CA PHE A 120 -5.34 -5.27 4.65
C PHE A 120 -4.11 -5.86 5.35
N ALA A 121 -2.96 -5.22 5.18
CA ALA A 121 -1.68 -5.68 5.72
C ALA A 121 -1.31 -4.96 7.02
N GLY A 122 -1.83 -3.75 7.23
CA GLY A 122 -1.52 -2.92 8.38
C GLY A 122 -1.22 -1.47 7.98
N VAL A 123 -0.97 -0.65 9.00
CA VAL A 123 -0.37 0.67 8.86
C VAL A 123 1.13 0.52 9.10
N PHE A 124 1.95 1.02 8.19
CA PHE A 124 3.41 0.89 8.21
C PHE A 124 4.08 2.26 8.25
N GLU A 125 5.17 2.36 9.00
CA GLU A 125 6.04 3.53 9.08
C GLU A 125 7.33 3.28 8.29
N LEU A 126 7.82 4.30 7.59
CA LEU A 126 9.12 4.25 6.93
C LEU A 126 10.24 4.33 7.98
N LYS A 127 11.03 3.27 8.13
CA LYS A 127 12.14 3.19 9.10
C LYS A 127 13.50 3.49 8.50
N GLN A 128 13.70 3.14 7.24
CA GLN A 128 14.97 3.32 6.55
C GLN A 128 14.72 3.79 5.12
N TYR A 129 15.48 4.79 4.70
CA TYR A 129 15.44 5.34 3.36
C TYR A 129 16.87 5.45 2.83
N GLU A 130 17.13 4.72 1.76
CA GLU A 130 18.36 4.78 0.99
C GLU A 130 18.04 5.00 -0.48
N GLN A 131 19.07 5.26 -1.30
CA GLN A 131 18.90 5.61 -2.70
C GLN A 131 18.09 4.57 -3.51
N PHE A 132 18.20 3.29 -3.15
CA PHE A 132 17.53 2.19 -3.86
C PHE A 132 16.66 1.32 -2.96
N TYR A 133 16.59 1.63 -1.67
CA TYR A 133 15.93 0.77 -0.69
C TYR A 133 15.07 1.59 0.26
N ARG A 134 13.87 1.09 0.55
CA ARG A 134 13.01 1.62 1.60
C ARG A 134 12.53 0.48 2.46
N VAL A 135 12.64 0.64 3.78
CA VAL A 135 12.16 -0.36 4.74
C VAL A 135 11.02 0.25 5.52
N HIS A 136 9.89 -0.44 5.47
CA HIS A 136 8.69 -0.09 6.22
C HIS A 136 8.42 -1.15 7.28
N GLU A 137 8.10 -0.72 8.49
CA GLU A 137 7.73 -1.62 9.59
C GLU A 137 6.33 -1.29 10.08
N ILE A 138 5.58 -2.32 10.44
CA ILE A 138 4.20 -2.18 10.88
C ILE A 138 4.13 -1.42 12.21
N VAL A 139 3.17 -0.52 12.32
CA VAL A 139 2.84 0.23 13.55
C VAL A 139 1.43 -0.06 14.05
N SER A 140 0.54 -0.59 13.20
CA SER A 140 -0.79 -1.04 13.61
C SER A 140 -1.33 -2.14 12.71
N ASP A 141 -1.96 -3.15 13.33
CA ASP A 141 -2.73 -4.20 12.63
C ASP A 141 -4.17 -3.79 12.32
N ARG A 142 -4.57 -2.57 12.70
CA ARG A 142 -5.91 -2.01 12.54
C ARG A 142 -5.90 -0.59 11.98
N TYR A 143 -6.99 -0.21 11.30
CA TYR A 143 -7.24 1.17 10.90
C TYR A 143 -8.74 1.53 11.04
N PRO A 144 -9.11 2.72 11.54
CA PRO A 144 -8.23 3.78 12.04
C PRO A 144 -7.38 3.35 13.24
N VAL A 145 -6.22 3.97 13.44
CA VAL A 145 -5.38 3.71 14.62
C VAL A 145 -6.01 4.42 15.80
N GLU A 146 -6.35 3.68 16.87
CA GLU A 146 -6.87 4.28 18.10
C GLU A 146 -5.81 5.25 18.67
N LYS A 147 -6.21 6.49 18.96
CA LYS A 147 -5.34 7.55 19.50
C LYS A 147 -5.28 7.50 21.02
#